data_AF-A0A1X9N894-F1
#
_entry.id   AF-A0A1X9N894-F1
#
_cell.length_a   1.000
_cell.length_b   1.000
_cell.length_c   1.000
_cell.angle_alpha   90.00
_cell.angle_beta   90.00
_cell.angle_gamma   90.00
#
_symmetry.space_group_name_H-M   'P 1'
#
loop_
_entity.id
_entity.type
_entity.pdbx_description
1 polymer ?
#
loop_
_entity_poly.entity_id
_entity_poly.type
_entity_poly.pdbx_seq_one_letter_code
_entity_poly.pdbx_strand_id
1 'polypeptide(L)'
;MQEGAAILAPANGRVIMLVDDRTLSGIKAKGGSRQDMLDYQRLSKAHSNRLAIDHGDGSYSHYWHHKPYSARVRPGDYVAAGAHIADVGLSGTSVAHICFSLRDPLKPQGWDVRFRDSGLMPIQLRQGETYISSTESLAKGSKAFSDSVLQGHEFKANGVVMDGGQPLFTLPSGRLIEYSGRVLQEAAKVGFYLWPEAKSSEYVVTTKPDRFGRFKLSVLIPRNSRGVRQYTIAITTPDGRLSYPATSIVNIR
;
A
#
# COMPACT_ATOMS: atom_id res chain seq x y z
N MET A 1 0.83 5.03 23.42
CA MET A 1 -0.60 5.36 23.26
C MET A 1 -1.40 4.35 24.06
N GLN A 2 -2.64 4.67 24.46
CA GLN A 2 -3.51 3.70 25.10
C GLN A 2 -4.14 2.79 24.04
N GLU A 3 -4.25 1.49 24.31
CA GLU A 3 -5.07 0.59 23.50
C GLU A 3 -6.53 1.07 23.52
N GLY A 4 -7.21 0.99 22.37
CA GLY A 4 -8.58 1.50 22.22
C GLY A 4 -8.67 2.99 21.83
N ALA A 5 -7.57 3.74 21.85
CA ALA A 5 -7.56 5.12 21.36
C ALA A 5 -7.93 5.16 19.87
N ALA A 6 -8.65 6.20 19.44
CA ALA A 6 -9.08 6.34 18.06
C ALA A 6 -7.88 6.56 17.11
N ILE A 7 -7.86 5.82 16.01
CA ILE A 7 -7.00 6.09 14.86
C ILE A 7 -7.80 6.94 13.88
N LEU A 8 -7.26 8.10 13.51
CA LEU A 8 -7.92 9.03 12.60
C LEU A 8 -7.23 9.04 11.22
N ALA A 9 -8.02 9.21 10.16
CA ALA A 9 -7.50 9.47 8.83
C ALA A 9 -6.85 10.87 8.78
N PRO A 10 -5.63 11.04 8.23
CA PRO A 10 -4.87 12.29 8.23
C PRO A 10 -5.34 13.23 7.12
N ALA A 11 -6.00 12.68 6.10
CA ALA A 11 -6.50 13.38 4.94
C ALA A 11 -7.70 12.64 4.35
N ASN A 12 -8.39 13.28 3.41
CA ASN A 12 -9.38 12.60 2.59
C ASN A 12 -8.72 11.46 1.82
N GLY A 13 -9.49 10.41 1.55
CA GLY A 13 -8.95 9.27 0.81
C GLY A 13 -9.91 8.15 0.56
N ARG A 14 -9.41 7.13 -0.16
CA ARG A 14 -10.09 5.84 -0.31
C ARG A 14 -9.32 4.74 0.40
N VAL A 15 -10.01 3.92 1.17
CA VAL A 15 -9.43 2.72 1.77
C VAL A 15 -9.08 1.72 0.65
N ILE A 16 -7.80 1.40 0.52
CA ILE A 16 -7.26 0.49 -0.50
C ILE A 16 -6.84 -0.86 0.09
N MET A 17 -6.61 -0.94 1.40
CA MET A 17 -6.27 -2.19 2.07
C MET A 17 -6.86 -2.23 3.46
N LEU A 18 -7.33 -3.43 3.85
CA LEU A 18 -7.68 -3.75 5.22
C LEU A 18 -7.37 -5.21 5.52
N VAL A 19 -6.71 -5.41 6.66
CA VAL A 19 -6.60 -6.68 7.38
C VAL A 19 -6.87 -6.34 8.84
N ASP A 20 -7.95 -6.90 9.41
CA ASP A 20 -8.50 -6.53 10.73
C ASP A 20 -8.75 -7.75 11.62
N ASP A 21 -8.34 -8.95 11.19
CA ASP A 21 -8.66 -10.22 11.85
C ASP A 21 -7.47 -10.85 12.59
N ARG A 22 -6.31 -10.19 12.63
CA ARG A 22 -5.10 -10.71 13.27
C ARG A 22 -5.15 -10.49 14.77
N THR A 23 -5.28 -11.57 15.52
CA THR A 23 -5.45 -11.55 16.98
C THR A 23 -4.15 -11.77 17.76
N LEU A 24 -3.07 -12.21 17.11
CA LEU A 24 -1.81 -12.51 17.79
C LEU A 24 -1.06 -11.24 18.21
N SER A 25 -0.56 -11.23 19.45
CA SER A 25 0.26 -10.17 20.03
C SER A 25 1.42 -10.75 20.88
N GLY A 26 2.35 -9.90 21.30
CA GLY A 26 3.41 -10.26 22.25
C GLY A 26 4.39 -11.33 21.72
N ILE A 27 4.94 -12.14 22.64
CA ILE A 27 5.95 -13.18 22.34
C ILE A 27 5.41 -14.24 21.36
N LYS A 28 4.11 -14.51 21.38
CA LYS A 28 3.47 -15.44 20.44
C LYS A 28 3.47 -14.95 18.99
N ALA A 29 3.57 -13.64 18.78
CA ALA A 29 3.82 -13.04 17.46
C ALA A 29 5.33 -12.91 17.12
N LYS A 30 6.23 -13.08 18.11
CA LYS A 30 7.69 -12.89 17.97
C LYS A 30 8.43 -14.13 17.48
N GLY A 31 7.81 -15.31 17.50
CA GLY A 31 8.49 -16.59 17.34
C GLY A 31 9.49 -16.83 18.48
N GLY A 32 9.53 -18.03 19.03
CA GLY A 32 10.27 -18.33 20.25
C GLY A 32 11.79 -18.38 20.10
N SER A 33 12.36 -18.28 18.89
CA SER A 33 13.79 -18.51 18.61
C SER A 33 14.56 -17.28 18.11
N ARG A 34 15.90 -17.28 18.23
CA ARG A 34 16.79 -16.23 17.68
C ARG A 34 16.78 -16.19 16.14
N GLN A 35 16.47 -17.31 15.49
CA GLN A 35 16.22 -17.36 14.04
C GLN A 35 14.87 -16.70 13.71
N ASP A 36 13.88 -16.85 14.59
CA ASP A 36 12.57 -16.21 14.47
C ASP A 36 12.66 -14.68 14.63
N MET A 37 13.70 -14.16 15.30
CA MET A 37 14.00 -12.72 15.35
C MET A 37 14.44 -12.13 14.01
N LEU A 38 15.05 -12.90 13.10
CA LEU A 38 15.31 -12.46 11.71
C LEU A 38 14.03 -12.58 10.86
N ASP A 39 13.17 -13.54 11.19
CA ASP A 39 11.80 -13.60 10.67
C ASP A 39 10.86 -12.59 11.36
N TYR A 40 11.27 -11.87 12.40
CA TYR A 40 10.42 -10.97 13.19
C TYR A 40 9.77 -9.88 12.35
N GLN A 41 10.52 -9.27 11.42
CA GLN A 41 9.90 -8.32 10.50
C GLN A 41 8.82 -9.04 9.68
N ARG A 42 9.08 -10.23 9.14
CA ARG A 42 8.12 -11.02 8.36
C ARG A 42 6.89 -11.46 9.18
N LEU A 43 7.10 -12.00 10.38
CA LEU A 43 6.06 -12.49 11.29
C LEU A 43 5.23 -11.34 11.85
N SER A 44 5.86 -10.22 12.21
CA SER A 44 5.15 -9.00 12.60
C SER A 44 4.28 -8.49 11.45
N LYS A 45 4.74 -8.50 10.18
CA LYS A 45 3.86 -8.18 9.03
C LYS A 45 2.70 -9.16 8.91
N ALA A 46 2.96 -10.47 8.99
CA ALA A 46 1.94 -11.50 8.82
C ALA A 46 0.86 -11.48 9.93
N HIS A 47 1.22 -11.03 11.13
CA HIS A 47 0.35 -11.04 12.30
C HIS A 47 -0.16 -9.65 12.71
N SER A 48 0.17 -8.60 11.95
CA SER A 48 -0.35 -7.25 12.21
C SER A 48 -1.61 -6.99 11.39
N ASN A 49 -2.63 -6.47 12.06
CA ASN A 49 -3.69 -5.75 11.40
C ASN A 49 -3.12 -4.51 10.73
N ARG A 50 -3.59 -4.24 9.52
CA ARG A 50 -3.06 -3.17 8.66
C ARG A 50 -4.15 -2.56 7.80
N LEU A 51 -4.00 -1.27 7.56
CA LEU A 51 -4.93 -0.47 6.80
C LEU A 51 -4.13 0.48 5.91
N ALA A 52 -4.55 0.69 4.67
CA ALA A 52 -3.99 1.76 3.83
C ALA A 52 -5.06 2.59 3.14
N ILE A 53 -4.78 3.88 3.01
CA ILE A 53 -5.66 4.88 2.40
C ILE A 53 -4.90 5.57 1.27
N ASP A 54 -5.43 5.50 0.06
CA ASP A 54 -5.03 6.31 -1.09
C ASP A 54 -5.45 7.77 -0.87
N HIS A 55 -4.55 8.72 -1.15
CA HIS A 55 -4.79 10.16 -1.06
C HIS A 55 -4.97 10.87 -2.42
N GLY A 56 -4.89 10.13 -3.52
CA GLY A 56 -5.31 10.57 -4.87
C GLY A 56 -4.20 11.23 -5.68
N ASP A 57 -3.04 11.43 -5.06
CA ASP A 57 -1.84 12.06 -5.63
C ASP A 57 -0.69 11.06 -5.88
N GLY A 58 -0.99 9.76 -5.85
CA GLY A 58 0.00 8.68 -5.91
C GLY A 58 0.54 8.26 -4.54
N SER A 59 0.27 9.03 -3.47
CA SER A 59 0.64 8.67 -2.11
C SER A 59 -0.45 7.89 -1.39
N TYR A 60 -0.04 7.10 -0.40
CA TYR A 60 -0.94 6.41 0.51
C TYR A 60 -0.41 6.39 1.94
N SER A 61 -1.30 6.56 2.91
CA SER A 61 -1.00 6.31 4.31
C SER A 61 -1.14 4.83 4.63
N HIS A 62 -0.30 4.33 5.54
CA HIS A 62 -0.29 2.94 5.97
C HIS A 62 -0.19 2.86 7.49
N TYR A 63 -1.14 2.13 8.09
CA TYR A 63 -1.29 1.93 9.53
C TYR A 63 -1.12 0.47 9.88
N TRP A 64 -0.50 0.22 11.03
CA TRP A 64 -0.24 -1.12 11.54
C TRP A 64 -0.64 -1.20 13.00
N HIS A 65 -0.86 -2.44 13.45
CA HIS A 65 -1.09 -2.80 14.85
C HIS A 65 -2.43 -2.35 15.42
N HIS A 66 -3.43 -2.05 14.57
CA HIS A 66 -4.77 -1.73 15.07
C HIS A 66 -5.42 -2.93 15.77
N LYS A 67 -6.36 -2.65 16.66
CA LYS A 67 -7.05 -3.67 17.47
C LYS A 67 -7.85 -4.60 16.55
N PRO A 68 -7.85 -5.92 16.78
CA PRO A 68 -8.61 -6.84 15.93
C PRO A 68 -10.10 -6.50 15.95
N TYR A 69 -10.72 -6.55 14.77
CA TYR A 69 -12.12 -6.29 14.51
C TYR A 69 -12.57 -4.88 14.92
N SER A 70 -11.65 -3.92 14.92
CA SER A 70 -11.94 -2.53 15.31
C SER A 70 -12.10 -1.60 14.11
N ALA A 71 -11.81 -2.07 12.90
CA ALA A 71 -11.91 -1.22 11.73
C ALA A 71 -13.36 -0.78 11.47
N ARG A 72 -13.54 0.52 11.26
CA ARG A 72 -14.83 1.17 10.97
C ARG A 72 -15.05 1.41 9.48
N VAL A 73 -14.11 0.93 8.68
CA VAL A 73 -14.04 1.12 7.24
C VAL A 73 -13.79 -0.21 6.55
N ARG A 74 -14.04 -0.24 5.23
CA ARG A 74 -13.75 -1.40 4.38
C ARG A 74 -13.02 -0.94 3.12
N PRO A 75 -12.26 -1.82 2.44
CA PRO A 75 -11.67 -1.46 1.16
C PRO A 75 -12.73 -0.96 0.17
N GLY A 76 -12.58 0.27 -0.29
CA GLY A 76 -13.54 0.98 -1.14
C GLY A 76 -14.29 2.13 -0.49
N ASP A 77 -14.38 2.11 0.83
CA ASP A 77 -14.92 3.24 1.58
C ASP A 77 -14.09 4.50 1.31
N TYR A 78 -14.79 5.62 1.21
CA TYR A 78 -14.16 6.94 1.30
C TYR A 78 -14.09 7.36 2.77
N VAL A 79 -13.03 8.07 3.10
CA VAL A 79 -12.81 8.66 4.42
C VAL A 79 -12.49 10.14 4.26
N ALA A 80 -12.94 10.94 5.22
CA ALA A 80 -12.53 12.33 5.35
C ALA A 80 -11.33 12.44 6.30
N ALA A 81 -10.58 13.53 6.22
CA ALA A 81 -9.62 13.89 7.27
C ALA A 81 -10.32 13.91 8.64
N GLY A 82 -9.67 13.38 9.67
CA GLY A 82 -10.23 13.25 11.02
C GLY A 82 -11.21 12.08 11.20
N ALA A 83 -11.55 11.31 10.16
CA ALA A 83 -12.46 10.19 10.31
C ALA A 83 -11.85 9.07 11.18
N HIS A 84 -12.62 8.58 12.17
CA HIS A 84 -12.23 7.42 12.98
C HIS A 84 -12.27 6.14 12.14
N ILE A 85 -11.09 5.58 11.85
CA ILE A 85 -10.94 4.45 10.93
C ILE A 85 -10.73 3.10 11.64
N ALA A 86 -10.12 3.08 12.82
CA ALA A 86 -9.89 1.89 13.65
C ALA A 86 -9.50 2.30 15.07
N ASP A 87 -9.29 1.33 15.97
CA ASP A 87 -8.77 1.59 17.32
C ASP A 87 -7.31 1.13 17.44
N VAL A 88 -6.49 1.86 18.21
CA VAL A 88 -5.11 1.47 18.53
C VAL A 88 -5.12 0.12 19.22
N GLY A 89 -4.22 -0.78 18.80
CA GLY A 89 -4.14 -2.14 19.30
C GLY A 89 -2.72 -2.65 19.50
N LEU A 90 -2.63 -3.98 19.52
CA LEU A 90 -1.42 -4.73 19.82
C LEU A 90 -1.11 -5.83 18.78
N SER A 91 -1.89 -5.92 17.69
CA SER A 91 -1.72 -7.02 16.73
C SER A 91 -0.30 -7.00 16.14
N GLY A 92 0.41 -8.12 16.22
CA GLY A 92 1.78 -8.27 15.69
C GLY A 92 2.85 -7.48 16.45
N THR A 93 2.54 -6.93 17.64
CA THR A 93 3.50 -6.22 18.49
C THR A 93 3.27 -6.49 19.99
N SER A 94 4.13 -5.95 20.87
CA SER A 94 4.04 -6.13 22.32
C SER A 94 3.66 -4.88 23.11
N VAL A 95 3.55 -3.72 22.46
CA VAL A 95 3.20 -2.44 23.11
C VAL A 95 2.17 -1.71 22.27
N ALA A 96 1.17 -1.09 22.90
CA ALA A 96 0.09 -0.42 22.18
C ALA A 96 0.59 0.87 21.53
N HIS A 97 0.66 0.86 20.20
CA HIS A 97 1.07 2.00 19.39
C HIS A 97 0.57 1.81 17.97
N ILE A 98 0.82 2.81 17.14
CA ILE A 98 0.59 2.74 15.71
C ILE A 98 1.92 2.92 14.99
N CYS A 99 2.23 2.03 14.04
CA CYS A 99 3.21 2.38 13.03
C CYS A 99 2.47 3.08 11.89
N PHE A 100 2.79 4.35 11.70
CA PHE A 100 2.28 5.18 10.61
C PHE A 100 3.40 5.43 9.61
N SER A 101 3.06 5.33 8.32
CA SER A 101 3.96 5.76 7.25
C SER A 101 3.15 6.37 6.12
N LEU A 102 3.65 7.48 5.56
CA LEU A 102 3.21 7.97 4.26
C LEU A 102 4.13 7.35 3.21
N ARG A 103 3.55 6.71 2.19
CA ARG A 103 4.28 5.94 1.19
C ARG A 103 3.89 6.36 -0.20
N ASP A 104 4.78 6.06 -1.12
CA ASP A 104 4.61 6.19 -2.57
C ASP A 104 5.22 4.92 -3.18
N PRO A 105 4.58 4.28 -4.18
CA PRO A 105 5.13 3.12 -4.90
C PRO A 105 6.59 3.29 -5.38
N LEU A 106 7.04 4.52 -5.59
CA LEU A 106 8.38 4.90 -6.06
C LEU A 106 9.44 4.94 -4.96
N LYS A 107 9.02 5.10 -3.70
CA LYS A 107 9.92 5.34 -2.57
C LYS A 107 9.71 4.27 -1.50
N PRO A 108 10.51 3.19 -1.50
CA PRO A 108 10.44 2.15 -0.47
C PRO A 108 10.59 2.68 0.95
N GLN A 109 11.28 3.83 1.10
CA GLN A 109 11.68 4.42 2.38
C GLN A 109 10.57 5.28 3.03
N GLY A 110 9.46 5.53 2.32
CA GLY A 110 8.39 6.44 2.79
C GLY A 110 8.77 7.93 2.65
N TRP A 111 7.81 8.80 2.90
CA TRP A 111 8.00 10.26 2.93
C TRP A 111 8.26 10.75 4.35
N ASP A 112 9.01 11.85 4.46
CA ASP A 112 9.16 12.57 5.73
C ASP A 112 7.79 13.07 6.20
N VAL A 113 7.43 12.69 7.42
CA VAL A 113 6.21 13.16 8.08
C VAL A 113 6.58 14.33 8.98
N ARG A 114 5.92 15.47 8.79
CA ARG A 114 6.05 16.63 9.68
C ARG A 114 4.77 16.81 10.48
N PHE A 115 4.93 17.07 11.77
CA PHE A 115 3.82 17.40 12.66
C PHE A 115 3.69 18.91 12.76
N ARG A 116 2.46 19.38 12.93
CA ARG A 116 2.14 20.79 13.15
C ARG A 116 1.19 20.91 14.34
N ASP A 117 1.20 22.04 15.01
CA ASP A 117 0.21 22.37 16.03
C ASP A 117 -1.14 22.76 15.38
N SER A 118 -2.13 23.11 16.21
CA SER A 118 -3.44 23.57 15.76
C SER A 118 -3.40 24.89 14.96
N GLY A 119 -2.34 25.70 15.13
CA GLY A 119 -2.07 26.90 14.35
C GLY A 119 -1.32 26.62 13.05
N LEU A 120 -1.12 25.34 12.69
CA LEU A 120 -0.36 24.87 11.53
C LEU A 120 1.14 25.22 11.59
N MET A 121 1.66 25.57 12.76
CA MET A 121 3.08 25.82 12.94
C MET A 121 3.83 24.49 13.03
N PRO A 122 4.96 24.31 12.33
CA PRO A 122 5.78 23.11 12.48
C PRO A 122 6.19 22.90 13.94
N ILE A 123 6.00 21.69 14.45
CA ILE A 123 6.49 21.32 15.79
C ILE A 123 7.72 20.43 15.67
N GLN A 124 8.72 20.70 16.51
CA GLN A 124 9.84 19.80 16.70
C GLN A 124 9.47 18.80 17.79
N LEU A 125 9.21 17.56 17.40
CA LEU A 125 8.92 16.50 18.36
C LEU A 125 10.13 16.26 19.26
N ARG A 126 9.89 16.24 20.57
CA ARG A 126 10.91 15.91 21.57
C ARG A 126 10.68 14.49 22.07
N GLN A 127 11.77 13.72 22.15
CA GLN A 127 11.71 12.35 22.64
C GLN A 127 11.18 12.32 24.08
N GLY A 128 10.15 11.51 24.33
CA GLY A 128 9.53 11.37 25.65
C GLY A 128 8.35 12.32 25.91
N GLU A 129 8.10 13.30 25.05
CA GLU A 129 6.92 14.15 25.16
C GLU A 129 5.67 13.49 24.55
N THR A 130 4.51 13.80 25.11
CA THR A 130 3.20 13.36 24.60
C THR A 130 2.50 14.55 23.95
N TYR A 131 2.04 14.35 22.72
CA TYR A 131 1.25 15.32 21.97
C TYR A 131 -0.15 14.77 21.77
N ILE A 132 -1.16 15.63 21.89
CA ILE A 132 -2.56 15.28 21.69
C ILE A 132 -3.04 16.02 20.45
N SER A 133 -3.64 15.28 19.52
CA SER A 133 -4.33 15.89 18.39
C SER A 133 -5.53 16.71 18.89
N SER A 134 -5.67 17.93 18.38
CA SER A 134 -6.86 18.77 18.58
C SER A 134 -7.97 18.49 17.56
N THR A 135 -7.72 17.64 16.57
CA THR A 135 -8.71 17.24 15.57
C THR A 135 -9.77 16.36 16.22
N GLU A 136 -10.99 16.88 16.32
CA GLU A 136 -12.16 16.09 16.69
C GLU A 136 -12.45 15.01 15.64
N SER A 137 -12.96 13.85 16.07
CA SER A 137 -13.36 12.77 15.17
C SER A 137 -14.53 13.24 14.30
N LEU A 138 -14.30 13.40 12.99
CA LEU A 138 -15.35 13.75 12.05
C LEU A 138 -16.07 12.50 11.55
N ALA A 139 -17.37 12.63 11.28
CA ALA A 139 -18.16 11.58 10.61
C ALA A 139 -17.63 11.29 9.19
N LYS A 140 -17.96 10.11 8.62
CA LYS A 140 -17.62 9.75 7.22
C LYS A 140 -18.16 10.82 6.26
N GLY A 141 -17.30 11.73 5.79
CA GLY A 141 -17.61 12.76 4.79
C GLY A 141 -17.60 12.24 3.34
N SER A 142 -18.33 12.92 2.44
CA SER A 142 -18.74 12.38 1.13
C SER A 142 -18.02 12.92 -0.12
N LYS A 143 -17.80 11.99 -1.06
CA LYS A 143 -18.09 12.00 -2.52
C LYS A 143 -17.28 12.79 -3.57
N ALA A 144 -16.24 13.55 -3.24
CA ALA A 144 -15.29 14.00 -4.25
C ALA A 144 -13.86 13.56 -3.90
N PHE A 145 -13.49 12.37 -4.35
CA PHE A 145 -12.12 11.86 -4.27
C PHE A 145 -11.77 11.23 -5.62
N SER A 146 -10.67 11.69 -6.21
CA SER A 146 -10.10 11.10 -7.40
C SER A 146 -9.07 10.08 -6.97
N ASP A 147 -9.24 8.84 -7.41
CA ASP A 147 -8.28 7.77 -7.14
C ASP A 147 -6.94 8.07 -7.78
N SER A 148 -5.86 7.63 -7.13
CA SER A 148 -4.54 7.72 -7.72
C SER A 148 -4.49 6.91 -9.01
N VAL A 149 -3.92 7.53 -10.05
CA VAL A 149 -3.64 6.90 -11.34
C VAL A 149 -2.14 6.87 -11.59
N LEU A 150 -1.70 5.92 -12.41
CA LEU A 150 -0.33 5.86 -12.92
C LEU A 150 0.03 7.19 -13.59
N GLN A 151 1.16 7.75 -13.22
CA GLN A 151 1.76 8.96 -13.74
C GLN A 151 2.94 8.67 -14.68
N GLY A 152 3.32 7.40 -14.82
CA GLY A 152 4.32 6.94 -15.79
C GLY A 152 5.66 6.56 -15.21
N HIS A 153 5.96 6.97 -13.98
CA HIS A 153 7.26 6.79 -13.37
C HIS A 153 7.32 5.64 -12.36
N GLU A 154 6.17 5.09 -11.95
CA GLU A 154 6.01 4.10 -10.87
C GLU A 154 6.91 2.87 -11.06
N PHE A 155 7.12 2.46 -12.30
CA PHE A 155 7.92 1.30 -12.66
C PHE A 155 9.22 1.66 -13.39
N LYS A 156 9.66 2.92 -13.30
CA LYS A 156 10.88 3.40 -13.96
C LYS A 156 12.12 2.61 -13.51
N ALA A 157 12.19 2.25 -12.23
CA ALA A 157 13.26 1.43 -11.68
C ALA A 157 13.26 -0.02 -12.21
N ASN A 158 12.15 -0.47 -12.82
CA ASN A 158 12.02 -1.77 -13.48
C ASN A 158 12.32 -1.67 -14.99
N GLY A 159 12.82 -0.52 -15.45
CA GLY A 159 13.11 -0.26 -16.86
C GLY A 159 11.88 0.11 -17.69
N VAL A 160 10.76 0.51 -17.07
CA VAL A 160 9.49 0.78 -17.76
C VAL A 160 8.97 2.19 -17.44
N VAL A 161 8.57 2.95 -18.46
CA VAL A 161 7.82 4.20 -18.30
C VAL A 161 6.43 4.01 -18.89
N MET A 162 5.38 4.20 -18.08
CA MET A 162 3.98 4.04 -18.51
C MET A 162 3.45 5.34 -19.13
N ASP A 163 2.48 5.26 -20.05
CA ASP A 163 1.79 6.45 -20.58
C ASP A 163 0.81 7.07 -19.55
N GLY A 164 0.53 6.38 -18.44
CA GLY A 164 -0.26 6.86 -17.31
C GLY A 164 -1.79 6.66 -17.44
N GLY A 165 -2.55 7.21 -16.49
CA GLY A 165 -4.02 7.27 -16.51
C GLY A 165 -4.77 6.05 -15.99
N GLN A 166 -4.12 4.88 -15.89
CA GLN A 166 -4.75 3.69 -15.30
C GLN A 166 -4.76 3.76 -13.76
N PRO A 167 -5.77 3.17 -13.08
CA PRO A 167 -5.80 3.12 -11.63
C PRO A 167 -4.54 2.51 -11.02
N LEU A 168 -4.00 3.17 -9.99
CA LEU A 168 -2.76 2.75 -9.33
C LEU A 168 -3.00 1.69 -8.25
N PHE A 169 -4.02 1.89 -7.41
CA PHE A 169 -4.26 1.07 -6.21
C PHE A 169 -5.56 0.27 -6.24
N THR A 170 -6.39 0.38 -7.28
CA THR A 170 -7.65 -0.38 -7.40
C THR A 170 -7.77 -0.96 -8.80
N LEU A 171 -7.86 -2.28 -8.94
CA LEU A 171 -8.06 -2.93 -10.24
C LEU A 171 -9.37 -3.73 -10.25
N PRO A 172 -10.18 -3.61 -11.31
CA PRO A 172 -11.35 -4.45 -11.49
C PRO A 172 -10.95 -5.88 -11.91
N SER A 173 -11.49 -6.86 -11.22
CA SER A 173 -11.51 -8.26 -11.63
C SER A 173 -12.47 -8.46 -12.81
N GLY A 174 -12.14 -9.38 -13.71
CA GLY A 174 -12.97 -9.72 -14.86
C GLY A 174 -13.12 -8.62 -15.91
N ARG A 175 -12.36 -7.51 -15.82
CA ARG A 175 -12.34 -6.43 -16.80
C ARG A 175 -10.96 -6.30 -17.41
N LEU A 176 -10.93 -6.07 -18.73
CA LEU A 176 -9.70 -5.81 -19.46
C LEU A 176 -9.18 -4.40 -19.16
N ILE A 177 -7.90 -4.29 -18.87
CA ILE A 177 -7.18 -3.04 -18.62
C ILE A 177 -6.02 -2.97 -19.60
N GLU A 178 -5.95 -1.86 -20.32
CA GLU A 178 -4.90 -1.62 -21.32
C GLU A 178 -3.79 -0.76 -20.70
N TYR A 179 -2.61 -1.34 -20.60
CA TYR A 179 -1.41 -0.64 -20.21
C TYR A 179 -0.54 -0.38 -21.43
N SER A 180 -0.02 0.83 -21.57
CA SER A 180 0.95 1.17 -22.60
C SER A 180 2.10 1.98 -22.03
N GLY A 181 3.21 1.99 -22.75
CA GLY A 181 4.39 2.71 -22.34
C GLY A 181 5.59 2.40 -23.22
N ARG A 182 6.77 2.61 -22.65
CA ARG A 182 8.06 2.32 -23.29
C ARG A 182 9.03 1.65 -22.32
N VAL A 183 9.91 0.82 -22.86
CA VAL A 183 11.08 0.30 -22.12
C VAL A 183 12.24 1.29 -22.19
N LEU A 184 13.09 1.28 -21.17
CA LEU A 184 14.28 2.15 -21.07
C LEU A 184 15.58 1.48 -21.52
N GLN A 185 15.52 0.18 -21.78
CA GLN A 185 16.65 -0.65 -22.20
C GLN A 185 16.14 -1.81 -23.06
N GLU A 186 17.06 -2.54 -23.68
CA GLU A 186 16.70 -3.73 -24.45
C GLU A 186 15.95 -4.74 -23.57
N ALA A 187 14.80 -5.18 -24.07
CA ALA A 187 13.91 -6.07 -23.36
C ALA A 187 13.36 -7.12 -24.33
N ALA A 188 13.46 -8.40 -23.95
CA ALA A 188 12.79 -9.49 -24.65
C ALA A 188 11.28 -9.42 -24.46
N LYS A 189 10.83 -9.03 -23.26
CA LYS A 189 9.40 -8.95 -22.89
C LYS A 189 9.17 -7.82 -21.89
N VAL A 190 7.96 -7.31 -21.86
CA VAL A 190 7.40 -6.52 -20.75
C VAL A 190 6.27 -7.35 -20.14
N GLY A 191 6.24 -7.46 -18.82
CA GLY A 191 5.25 -8.25 -18.10
C GLY A 191 4.52 -7.46 -17.04
N PHE A 192 3.22 -7.73 -16.89
CA PHE A 192 2.43 -7.43 -15.71
C PHE A 192 2.42 -8.68 -14.83
N TYR A 193 2.79 -8.51 -13.57
CA TYR A 193 2.87 -9.61 -12.60
C TYR A 193 2.02 -9.24 -11.38
N LEU A 194 1.19 -10.16 -10.92
CA LEU A 194 0.31 -10.00 -9.76
C LEU A 194 0.54 -11.18 -8.81
N TRP A 195 0.67 -10.89 -7.52
CA TRP A 195 0.80 -11.92 -6.48
C TRP A 195 0.01 -11.57 -5.21
N PRO A 196 -0.47 -12.57 -4.47
CA PRO A 196 -0.79 -12.40 -3.05
C PRO A 196 0.52 -12.08 -2.31
N GLU A 197 0.48 -11.63 -1.06
CA GLU A 197 1.68 -11.21 -0.28
C GLU A 197 2.83 -12.25 -0.13
N ALA A 198 2.74 -13.42 -0.77
CA ALA A 198 3.79 -14.40 -0.96
C ALA A 198 4.77 -14.05 -2.10
N LYS A 199 5.79 -14.89 -2.35
CA LYS A 199 6.87 -14.61 -3.32
C LYS A 199 6.62 -15.07 -4.75
N SER A 200 5.48 -15.69 -5.06
CA SER A 200 5.18 -16.21 -6.40
C SER A 200 3.99 -15.49 -7.03
N SER A 201 4.15 -15.07 -8.29
CA SER A 201 3.06 -14.52 -9.10
C SER A 201 1.91 -15.52 -9.24
N GLU A 202 0.70 -15.10 -8.89
CA GLU A 202 -0.54 -15.85 -9.18
C GLU A 202 -1.03 -15.62 -10.61
N TYR A 203 -0.61 -14.51 -11.22
CA TYR A 203 -1.03 -14.12 -12.56
C TYR A 203 0.05 -13.30 -13.26
N VAL A 204 0.30 -13.64 -14.52
CA VAL A 204 1.31 -12.97 -15.37
C VAL A 204 0.77 -12.80 -16.78
N VAL A 205 0.93 -11.60 -17.34
CA VAL A 205 0.71 -11.33 -18.77
C VAL A 205 1.97 -10.69 -19.31
N THR A 206 2.39 -11.09 -20.51
CA THR A 206 3.58 -10.51 -21.15
C THR A 206 3.28 -10.09 -22.58
N THR A 207 4.04 -9.11 -23.06
CA THR A 207 4.05 -8.67 -24.45
C THR A 207 5.50 -8.43 -24.89
N LYS A 208 5.73 -8.33 -26.20
CA LYS A 208 7.02 -7.94 -26.74
C LYS A 208 6.98 -6.44 -27.08
N PRO A 209 7.98 -5.64 -26.64
CA PRO A 209 8.09 -4.27 -27.11
C PRO A 209 8.43 -4.24 -28.61
N ASP A 210 8.00 -3.19 -29.30
CA ASP A 210 8.34 -2.96 -30.71
C ASP A 210 9.79 -2.48 -30.87
N ARG A 211 10.20 -2.24 -32.13
CA ARG A 211 11.56 -1.77 -32.45
C ARG A 211 11.93 -0.42 -31.84
N PHE A 212 10.95 0.36 -31.37
CA PHE A 212 11.13 1.65 -30.71
C PHE A 212 10.98 1.53 -29.19
N GLY A 213 10.89 0.30 -28.66
CA GLY A 213 10.71 0.02 -27.25
C GLY A 213 9.29 0.29 -26.73
N ARG A 214 8.30 0.57 -27.59
CA ARG A 214 6.91 0.77 -27.17
C ARG A 214 6.22 -0.57 -26.93
N PHE A 215 5.27 -0.61 -26.01
CA PHE A 215 4.48 -1.81 -25.76
C PHE A 215 3.02 -1.49 -25.46
N LYS A 216 2.17 -2.51 -25.64
CA LYS A 216 0.79 -2.56 -25.16
C LYS A 216 0.55 -3.90 -24.46
N LEU A 217 -0.05 -3.84 -23.27
CA LEU A 217 -0.36 -4.97 -22.40
C LEU A 217 -1.86 -4.96 -22.09
N SER A 218 -2.55 -5.98 -22.57
CA SER A 218 -3.96 -6.22 -22.30
C SER A 218 -4.10 -7.15 -21.09
N VAL A 219 -4.44 -6.60 -19.93
CA VAL A 219 -4.47 -7.30 -18.64
C VAL A 219 -5.91 -7.61 -18.25
N LEU A 220 -6.28 -8.88 -18.17
CA LEU A 220 -7.59 -9.34 -17.70
C LEU A 220 -7.44 -10.02 -16.34
N ILE A 221 -7.61 -9.24 -15.28
CA ILE A 221 -7.47 -9.76 -13.91
C ILE A 221 -8.50 -10.90 -13.70
N PRO A 222 -8.08 -12.09 -13.23
CA PRO A 222 -9.00 -13.21 -13.02
C PRO A 222 -10.19 -12.85 -12.11
N ARG A 223 -11.39 -13.35 -12.43
CA ARG A 223 -12.62 -13.07 -11.65
C ARG A 223 -12.57 -13.57 -10.20
N ASN A 224 -11.71 -14.54 -9.93
CA ASN A 224 -11.47 -15.09 -8.59
C ASN A 224 -10.37 -14.35 -7.81
N SER A 225 -9.59 -13.47 -8.46
CA SER A 225 -8.66 -12.59 -7.76
C SER A 225 -9.45 -11.57 -6.96
N ARG A 226 -9.18 -11.46 -5.66
CA ARG A 226 -9.91 -10.57 -4.74
C ARG A 226 -9.02 -10.05 -3.63
N GLY A 227 -9.35 -8.84 -3.17
CA GLY A 227 -8.70 -8.22 -2.03
C GLY A 227 -7.29 -7.74 -2.36
N VAL A 228 -6.45 -7.69 -1.34
CA VAL A 228 -5.15 -7.04 -1.42
C VAL A 228 -4.16 -7.95 -2.16
N ARG A 229 -3.46 -7.36 -3.13
CA ARG A 229 -2.38 -7.96 -3.90
C ARG A 229 -1.21 -7.00 -4.00
N GLN A 230 -0.10 -7.53 -4.48
CA GLN A 230 1.00 -6.74 -4.99
C GLN A 230 1.07 -6.95 -6.50
N TYR A 231 1.41 -5.88 -7.22
CA TYR A 231 1.71 -6.00 -8.64
C TYR A 231 2.93 -5.19 -9.04
N THR A 232 3.49 -5.57 -10.18
CA THR A 232 4.54 -4.81 -10.84
C THR A 232 4.42 -4.93 -12.35
N ILE A 233 4.95 -3.92 -13.04
CA ILE A 233 5.23 -3.99 -14.46
C ILE A 233 6.75 -3.92 -14.62
N ALA A 234 7.33 -4.90 -15.32
CA ALA A 234 8.77 -5.04 -15.40
C ALA A 234 9.20 -5.68 -16.72
N ILE A 235 10.45 -5.45 -17.08
CA ILE A 235 11.06 -6.08 -18.27
C ILE A 235 11.70 -7.43 -17.94
N THR A 236 11.72 -8.31 -18.92
CA THR A 236 12.66 -9.43 -18.98
C THR A 236 13.71 -9.11 -20.03
N THR A 237 14.99 -9.18 -19.67
CA THR A 237 16.12 -8.92 -20.57
C THR A 237 16.33 -10.08 -21.57
N PRO A 238 17.09 -9.89 -22.66
CA PRO A 238 17.37 -10.95 -23.64
C PRO A 238 18.00 -12.22 -23.07
N ASP A 239 18.81 -12.10 -22.01
CA ASP A 239 19.41 -13.22 -21.26
C ASP A 239 18.43 -13.90 -20.28
N GLY A 240 17.16 -13.49 -20.26
CA GLY A 240 16.11 -14.07 -19.45
C GLY A 240 16.04 -13.54 -18.01
N ARG A 241 16.83 -12.53 -17.63
CA ARG A 241 16.78 -11.95 -16.28
C ARG A 241 15.57 -11.04 -16.11
N LEU A 242 14.96 -11.13 -14.93
CA LEU A 242 13.82 -10.32 -14.51
C LEU A 242 14.21 -9.54 -13.24
N SER A 243 14.02 -8.22 -13.27
CA SER A 243 14.28 -7.34 -12.12
C SER A 243 13.10 -6.38 -11.94
N TYR A 244 12.58 -6.30 -10.71
CA TYR A 244 11.41 -5.48 -10.37
C TYR A 244 11.54 -4.83 -8.98
N PRO A 245 12.54 -3.97 -8.75
CA PRO A 245 12.70 -3.28 -7.47
C PRO A 245 11.50 -2.41 -7.07
N ALA A 246 10.70 -1.95 -8.03
CA ALA A 246 9.46 -1.22 -7.78
C ALA A 246 8.24 -2.12 -7.84
N THR A 247 7.41 -2.08 -6.80
CA THR A 247 6.17 -2.85 -6.65
C THR A 247 5.12 -1.97 -5.99
N SER A 248 3.85 -2.18 -6.34
CA SER A 248 2.74 -1.44 -5.73
C SER A 248 1.76 -2.40 -5.06
N ILE A 249 1.09 -1.92 -4.01
CA ILE A 249 -0.08 -2.59 -3.44
C ILE A 249 -1.28 -2.31 -4.33
N VAL A 250 -2.24 -3.24 -4.36
CA VAL A 250 -3.45 -3.05 -5.14
C VAL A 250 -4.61 -3.81 -4.55
N ASN A 251 -5.80 -3.21 -4.60
CA ASN A 251 -7.05 -3.84 -4.23
C ASN A 251 -7.76 -4.36 -5.47
N ILE A 252 -8.00 -5.67 -5.53
CA ILE A 252 -8.77 -6.28 -6.61
C ILE A 252 -10.26 -6.35 -6.21
N ARG A 253 -11.13 -5.81 -7.07
CA ARG A 253 -12.60 -5.76 -6.85
C ARG A 253 -13.42 -6.45 -7.91
#